data_AF-A0A9E2ALM7-F1
#
_entry.id   AF-A0A9E2ALM7-F1
#
_cell.length_a   1.000
_cell.length_b   1.000
_cell.length_c   1.000
_cell.angle_alpha   90.00
_cell.angle_beta   90.00
_cell.angle_gamma   90.00
#
_symmetry.space_group_name_H-M   'P 1'
#
loop_
_entity.id
_entity.type
_entity.pdbx_description
1 polymer ?
#
loop_
_entity_poly.entity_id
_entity_poly.type
_entity_poly.pdbx_seq_one_letter_code
_entity_poly.pdbx_strand_id
1 'polypeptide(L)'
;MSSPKSQCHPSYCYLSFGIAIATFLLYLQNPAPFSPFLGTLNPLFPVLFILVSGYYLLSYLESKSTFYIYQKGSSRNYIAIIAIAMLFGVEVIIADIWFAEYPRDINVAYPQSLLFYPVMGFIAEIIFHLIPIALIVFLLSSLTSLPINRIIWIAILVAAVIEPLFQVRFAAETSMTTMIYTAIHVFLFSLIQLIIFKYLGFIAMYATRIVFYIVWHIAWGHFRLELLF
;
A
#
# COMPACT_ATOMS: atom_id res chain seq x y z
N MET A 1 -30.14 -2.43 -18.72
CA MET A 1 -28.79 -2.17 -18.16
C MET A 1 -27.92 -3.37 -18.52
N SER A 2 -27.04 -3.22 -19.51
CA SER A 2 -26.11 -4.27 -19.91
C SER A 2 -25.11 -4.51 -18.78
N SER A 3 -25.10 -5.72 -18.23
CA SER A 3 -24.08 -6.19 -17.31
C SER A 3 -22.69 -5.94 -17.92
N PRO A 4 -21.80 -5.19 -17.26
CA PRO A 4 -20.42 -5.07 -17.73
C PRO A 4 -19.80 -6.46 -17.64
N LYS A 5 -19.50 -7.05 -18.81
CA LYS A 5 -18.74 -8.30 -18.90
C LYS A 5 -17.45 -8.09 -18.10
N SER A 6 -17.15 -8.97 -17.14
CA SER A 6 -15.92 -8.96 -16.36
C SER A 6 -14.73 -9.26 -17.27
N GLN A 7 -14.26 -8.25 -18.01
CA GLN A 7 -12.99 -8.34 -18.71
C GLN A 7 -11.89 -8.21 -17.64
N CYS A 8 -10.89 -9.11 -17.61
CA CYS A 8 -9.68 -8.83 -16.82
C CYS A 8 -9.17 -7.48 -17.31
N HIS A 9 -9.10 -6.50 -16.41
CA HIS A 9 -8.46 -5.23 -16.73
C HIS A 9 -6.98 -5.51 -17.01
N PRO A 10 -6.50 -5.31 -18.25
CA PRO A 10 -5.13 -5.67 -18.64
C PRO A 10 -4.09 -5.05 -17.70
N SER A 11 -4.35 -3.85 -17.18
CA SER A 11 -3.49 -3.15 -16.22
C SER A 11 -3.23 -3.93 -14.93
N TYR A 12 -4.25 -4.57 -14.34
CA TYR A 12 -4.07 -5.38 -13.12
C TYR A 12 -3.34 -6.68 -13.45
N CYS A 13 -3.70 -7.31 -14.57
CA CYS A 13 -3.04 -8.52 -15.08
C CYS A 13 -1.52 -8.25 -15.30
N TYR A 14 -1.14 -7.13 -15.93
CA TYR A 14 0.27 -6.74 -16.12
C TYR A 14 1.00 -6.40 -14.83
N LEU A 15 0.37 -5.62 -13.94
CA LEU A 15 0.95 -5.30 -12.63
C LEU A 15 1.20 -6.58 -11.84
N SER A 16 0.20 -7.46 -11.73
CA SER A 16 0.31 -8.72 -10.99
C SER A 16 1.42 -9.62 -11.54
N PHE A 17 1.57 -9.66 -12.87
CA PHE A 17 2.67 -10.39 -13.50
C PHE A 17 4.05 -9.82 -13.12
N GLY A 18 4.18 -8.49 -13.10
CA GLY A 18 5.40 -7.82 -12.63
C GLY A 18 5.71 -8.15 -11.16
N ILE A 19 4.71 -8.14 -10.28
CA ILE A 19 4.86 -8.53 -8.86
C ILE A 19 5.26 -9.99 -8.71
N ALA A 20 4.67 -10.90 -9.50
CA ALA A 20 5.03 -12.31 -9.50
C ALA A 20 6.50 -12.52 -9.92
N ILE A 21 6.95 -11.85 -10.99
CA ILE A 21 8.35 -11.89 -11.43
C ILE A 21 9.27 -11.33 -10.35
N ALA A 22 8.97 -10.16 -9.79
CA ALA A 22 9.80 -9.54 -8.75
C ALA A 22 9.93 -10.46 -7.52
N THR A 23 8.83 -11.09 -7.11
CA THR A 23 8.81 -12.06 -6.00
C THR A 23 9.66 -13.28 -6.33
N PHE A 24 9.50 -13.85 -7.52
CA PHE A 24 10.25 -15.02 -7.96
C PHE A 24 11.76 -14.74 -8.03
N LEU A 25 12.15 -13.61 -8.64
CA LEU A 25 13.55 -13.21 -8.73
C LEU A 25 14.17 -12.97 -7.35
N LEU A 26 13.45 -12.26 -6.45
CA LEU A 26 13.95 -12.03 -5.10
C LEU A 26 14.02 -13.33 -4.29
N TYR A 27 13.05 -14.24 -4.46
CA TYR A 27 13.08 -15.55 -3.81
C TYR A 27 14.29 -16.39 -4.23
N LEU A 28 14.65 -16.38 -5.54
CA LEU A 28 15.85 -17.07 -6.03
C LEU A 28 17.15 -16.45 -5.53
N GLN A 29 17.17 -15.13 -5.33
CA GLN A 29 18.37 -14.41 -4.87
C GLN A 29 18.56 -14.53 -3.35
N ASN A 30 17.57 -14.14 -2.57
CA ASN A 30 17.57 -14.19 -1.12
C ASN A 30 16.15 -14.00 -0.57
N PRO A 31 15.50 -15.03 0.00
CA PRO A 31 14.16 -14.91 0.56
C PRO A 31 14.11 -14.24 1.94
N ALA A 32 15.26 -14.00 2.60
CA ALA A 32 15.32 -13.47 3.96
C ALA A 32 14.56 -12.16 4.18
N PRO A 33 14.52 -11.19 3.24
CA PRO A 33 13.74 -9.96 3.42
C PRO A 33 12.24 -10.18 3.67
N PHE A 34 11.68 -11.31 3.22
CA PHE A 34 10.26 -11.63 3.46
C PHE A 34 9.99 -12.19 4.86
N SER A 35 11.00 -12.72 5.54
CA SER A 35 10.81 -13.47 6.80
C SER A 35 10.18 -12.66 7.93
N PRO A 36 10.49 -11.36 8.13
CA PRO A 36 9.83 -10.55 9.16
C PRO A 36 8.31 -10.43 8.98
N PHE A 37 7.80 -10.58 7.75
CA PHE A 37 6.40 -10.38 7.41
C PHE A 37 5.65 -11.69 7.17
N LEU A 38 6.31 -12.67 6.54
CA LEU A 38 5.71 -13.94 6.14
C LEU A 38 6.17 -15.12 7.02
N GLY A 39 7.07 -14.88 7.97
CA GLY A 39 7.62 -15.90 8.86
C GLY A 39 8.41 -16.95 8.09
N THR A 40 8.02 -18.22 8.25
CA THR A 40 8.61 -19.38 7.57
C THR A 40 7.88 -19.78 6.29
N LEU A 41 6.82 -19.06 5.91
CA LEU A 41 6.08 -19.36 4.69
C LEU A 41 6.94 -19.08 3.45
N ASN A 42 6.82 -19.94 2.44
CA ASN A 42 7.42 -19.66 1.14
C ASN A 42 6.67 -18.47 0.49
N PRO A 43 7.35 -17.35 0.18
CA PRO A 43 6.71 -16.10 -0.26
C PRO A 43 5.91 -16.23 -1.56
N LEU A 44 6.19 -17.24 -2.39
CA LEU A 44 5.48 -17.46 -3.64
C LEU A 44 3.99 -17.77 -3.41
N PHE A 45 3.64 -18.52 -2.35
CA PHE A 45 2.25 -18.90 -2.10
C PHE A 45 1.39 -17.74 -1.57
N PRO A 46 1.79 -17.01 -0.51
CA PRO A 46 1.06 -15.83 -0.05
C PRO A 46 0.94 -14.77 -1.15
N VAL A 47 2.00 -14.52 -1.92
CA VAL A 47 1.93 -13.54 -3.02
C VAL A 47 0.94 -13.99 -4.08
N LEU A 48 0.99 -15.25 -4.53
CA LEU A 48 0.02 -15.76 -5.52
C LEU A 48 -1.43 -15.63 -4.99
N PHE A 49 -1.66 -16.00 -3.73
CA PHE A 49 -2.95 -15.85 -3.08
C PHE A 49 -3.43 -14.38 -3.06
N ILE A 50 -2.52 -13.45 -2.75
CA ILE A 50 -2.78 -12.01 -2.72
C ILE A 50 -3.11 -11.48 -4.12
N LEU A 51 -2.38 -11.90 -5.16
CA LEU A 51 -2.65 -11.50 -6.55
C LEU A 51 -4.04 -11.94 -7.01
N VAL A 52 -4.41 -13.19 -6.71
CA VAL A 52 -5.73 -13.75 -7.06
C VAL A 52 -6.83 -13.07 -6.24
N SER A 53 -6.64 -12.92 -4.93
CA SER A 53 -7.61 -12.27 -4.05
C SER A 53 -7.84 -10.81 -4.42
N GLY A 54 -6.77 -10.06 -4.71
CA GLY A 54 -6.87 -8.66 -5.14
C GLY A 54 -7.70 -8.50 -6.41
N TYR A 55 -7.59 -9.43 -7.38
CA TYR A 55 -8.41 -9.42 -8.59
C TYR A 55 -9.91 -9.54 -8.25
N TYR A 56 -10.27 -10.52 -7.43
CA TYR A 56 -11.67 -10.73 -7.05
C TYR A 56 -12.22 -9.58 -6.20
N LEU A 57 -11.43 -9.04 -5.28
CA LEU A 57 -11.82 -7.91 -4.42
C LEU A 57 -12.04 -6.65 -5.25
N LEU A 58 -11.14 -6.34 -6.18
CA LEU A 58 -11.30 -5.20 -7.09
C LEU A 58 -12.52 -5.37 -7.99
N SER A 59 -12.71 -6.56 -8.56
CA SER A 59 -13.88 -6.86 -9.39
C SER A 59 -15.19 -6.70 -8.60
N TYR A 60 -15.20 -7.16 -7.34
CA TYR A 60 -16.32 -6.97 -6.42
C TYR A 60 -16.58 -5.48 -6.16
N LEU A 61 -15.55 -4.71 -5.81
CA LEU A 61 -15.68 -3.28 -5.53
C LEU A 61 -16.16 -2.51 -6.75
N GLU A 62 -15.62 -2.77 -7.94
CA GLU A 62 -16.10 -2.18 -9.20
C GLU A 62 -17.58 -2.48 -9.45
N SER A 63 -18.05 -3.71 -9.15
CA SER A 63 -19.45 -4.09 -9.37
C SER A 63 -20.44 -3.39 -8.43
N LYS A 64 -19.97 -2.89 -7.28
CA LYS A 64 -20.81 -2.35 -6.20
C LYS A 64 -20.67 -0.85 -5.98
N SER A 65 -19.59 -0.24 -6.45
CA SER A 65 -19.17 1.09 -6.01
C SER A 65 -18.54 1.89 -7.15
N THR A 66 -17.97 3.04 -6.81
CA THR A 66 -17.23 3.90 -7.73
C THR A 66 -15.72 3.66 -7.69
N PHE A 67 -15.25 2.57 -7.08
CA PHE A 67 -13.85 2.16 -7.18
C PHE A 67 -13.57 1.57 -8.55
N TYR A 68 -12.42 1.93 -9.14
CA TYR A 68 -11.98 1.43 -10.44
C TYR A 68 -10.58 0.82 -10.32
N ILE A 69 -10.27 -0.19 -11.13
CA ILE A 69 -8.91 -0.70 -11.24
C ILE A 69 -8.01 0.35 -11.88
N TYR A 70 -8.43 0.87 -13.03
CA TYR A 70 -7.73 1.92 -13.75
C TYR A 70 -8.72 3.00 -14.18
N GLN A 71 -8.42 4.24 -13.83
CA GLN A 71 -9.14 5.40 -14.33
C GLN A 71 -8.16 6.35 -14.99
N LYS A 72 -8.44 6.74 -16.23
CA LYS A 72 -7.61 7.70 -16.96
C LYS A 72 -7.69 9.06 -16.26
N GLY A 73 -6.56 9.51 -15.72
CA GLY A 73 -6.41 10.82 -15.09
C GLY A 73 -5.87 11.87 -16.07
N SER A 74 -5.95 13.14 -15.67
CA SER A 74 -5.21 14.21 -16.35
C SER A 74 -3.72 14.18 -15.94
N SER A 75 -2.85 14.77 -16.75
CA SER A 75 -1.43 14.95 -16.38
C SER A 75 -1.26 15.67 -15.04
N ARG A 76 -2.12 16.66 -14.77
CA ARG A 76 -2.17 17.38 -13.48
C ARG A 76 -2.43 16.44 -12.31
N ASN A 77 -3.32 15.46 -12.46
CA ASN A 77 -3.61 14.49 -11.40
C ASN A 77 -2.38 13.62 -11.10
N TYR A 78 -1.67 13.15 -12.14
CA TYR A 78 -0.47 12.34 -11.95
C TYR A 78 0.67 13.14 -11.30
N ILE A 79 0.88 14.40 -11.72
CA ILE A 79 1.85 15.30 -11.08
C ILE A 79 1.48 15.52 -9.61
N ALA A 80 0.20 15.74 -9.31
CA ALA A 80 -0.26 15.93 -7.94
C ALA A 80 -0.01 14.69 -7.07
N ILE A 81 -0.33 13.48 -7.57
CA ILE A 81 -0.05 12.23 -6.85
C ILE A 81 1.44 12.09 -6.55
N ILE A 82 2.29 12.31 -7.55
CA ILE A 82 3.74 12.21 -7.41
C ILE A 82 4.25 13.22 -6.38
N ALA A 83 3.80 14.47 -6.45
CA ALA A 83 4.19 15.52 -5.51
C ALA A 83 3.74 15.21 -4.07
N ILE A 84 2.52 14.71 -3.89
CA ILE A 84 2.00 14.31 -2.58
C ILE A 84 2.82 13.14 -2.02
N ALA A 85 3.08 12.10 -2.80
CA ALA A 85 3.89 10.96 -2.37
C ALA A 85 5.32 11.37 -1.99
N MET A 86 5.93 12.26 -2.78
CA MET A 86 7.24 12.83 -2.45
C MET A 86 7.20 13.65 -1.16
N LEU A 87 6.15 14.45 -0.93
CA LEU A 87 6.01 15.21 0.32
C LEU A 87 5.99 14.28 1.53
N PHE A 88 5.20 13.20 1.50
CA PHE A 88 5.19 12.18 2.55
C PHE A 88 6.53 11.46 2.70
N GLY A 89 7.27 11.24 1.61
CA GLY A 89 8.60 10.66 1.68
C GLY A 89 9.61 11.59 2.37
N VAL A 90 9.63 12.86 1.96
CA VAL A 90 10.56 13.88 2.47
C VAL A 90 10.29 14.20 3.93
N GLU A 91 9.03 14.28 4.35
CA GLU A 91 8.72 14.61 5.74
C GLU A 91 9.11 13.49 6.73
N VAL A 92 9.03 12.21 6.33
CA VAL A 92 9.57 11.10 7.14
C VAL A 92 11.08 11.13 7.24
N ILE A 93 11.78 11.52 6.16
CA ILE A 93 13.23 11.75 6.21
C ILE A 93 13.56 12.84 7.22
N ILE A 94 12.81 13.95 7.22
CA ILE A 94 13.00 15.02 8.20
C ILE A 94 12.74 14.49 9.61
N ALA A 95 11.68 13.72 9.83
CA ALA A 95 11.42 13.12 11.13
C ALA A 95 12.57 12.20 11.60
N ASP A 96 13.05 11.29 10.75
CA ASP A 96 14.15 10.36 11.04
C ASP A 96 15.47 11.07 11.40
N ILE A 97 15.75 12.21 10.76
CA ILE A 97 16.94 13.01 11.07
C ILE A 97 16.80 13.74 12.42
N TRP A 98 15.61 14.24 12.75
CA TRP A 98 15.45 15.22 13.83
C TRP A 98 14.97 14.64 15.16
N PHE A 99 14.06 13.66 15.15
CA PHE A 99 13.42 13.20 16.38
C PHE A 99 12.85 11.77 16.35
N ALA A 100 12.67 11.16 15.18
CA ALA A 100 12.22 9.78 15.06
C ALA A 100 13.43 8.85 15.08
N GLU A 101 13.46 7.91 16.00
CA GLU A 101 14.64 7.09 16.32
C GLU A 101 14.62 5.76 15.57
N TYR A 102 14.27 5.75 14.28
CA TYR A 102 14.02 4.48 13.58
C TYR A 102 15.26 3.56 13.57
N PRO A 103 15.09 2.24 13.81
CA PRO A 103 16.18 1.28 13.83
C PRO A 103 17.05 1.33 12.56
N ARG A 104 18.35 1.04 12.70
CA ARG A 104 19.31 1.08 11.59
C ARG A 104 18.88 0.22 10.40
N ASP A 105 18.30 -0.93 10.68
CA ASP A 105 17.88 -1.97 9.73
C ASP A 105 16.38 -1.92 9.39
N ILE A 106 15.69 -0.81 9.65
CA ILE A 106 14.27 -0.63 9.28
C ILE A 106 14.04 -0.72 7.76
N ASN A 107 15.07 -0.52 6.94
CA ASN A 107 14.97 -0.63 5.49
C ASN A 107 15.73 -1.84 4.95
N VAL A 108 15.14 -2.50 3.96
CA VAL A 108 15.83 -3.55 3.20
C VAL A 108 16.96 -2.90 2.41
N ALA A 109 18.15 -3.49 2.49
CA ALA A 109 19.32 -2.97 1.82
C ALA A 109 19.17 -3.00 0.29
N TYR A 110 19.86 -2.07 -0.37
CA TYR A 110 20.07 -2.10 -1.82
C TYR A 110 21.03 -3.25 -2.19
N PRO A 111 20.81 -3.98 -3.31
CA PRO A 111 19.79 -3.78 -4.34
C PRO A 111 18.46 -4.51 -4.12
N GLN A 112 18.33 -5.36 -3.09
CA GLN A 112 17.14 -6.19 -2.85
C GLN A 112 15.87 -5.33 -2.66
N SER A 113 16.02 -4.12 -2.10
CA SER A 113 14.97 -3.13 -1.93
C SER A 113 14.18 -2.83 -3.21
N LEU A 114 14.84 -2.84 -4.38
CA LEU A 114 14.20 -2.56 -5.67
C LEU A 114 13.11 -3.57 -6.04
N LEU A 115 13.27 -4.83 -5.64
CA LEU A 115 12.27 -5.88 -5.88
C LEU A 115 11.32 -6.03 -4.69
N PHE A 116 11.85 -5.87 -3.47
CA PHE A 116 11.12 -6.07 -2.24
C PHE A 116 9.97 -5.07 -2.06
N TYR A 117 10.26 -3.77 -2.19
CA TYR A 117 9.28 -2.73 -1.89
C TYR A 117 8.08 -2.69 -2.84
N PRO A 118 8.24 -2.92 -4.16
CA PRO A 118 7.08 -3.11 -5.03
C PRO A 118 6.19 -4.27 -4.59
N VAL A 119 6.78 -5.43 -4.26
CA VAL A 119 6.04 -6.62 -3.83
C VAL A 119 5.31 -6.37 -2.51
N MET A 120 6.02 -5.91 -1.48
CA MET A 120 5.41 -5.65 -0.18
C MET A 120 4.42 -4.50 -0.20
N GLY A 121 4.66 -3.47 -1.03
CA GLY A 121 3.70 -2.41 -1.25
C GLY A 121 2.40 -2.95 -1.81
N PHE A 122 2.47 -3.88 -2.77
CA PHE A 122 1.28 -4.48 -3.36
C PHE A 122 0.52 -5.30 -2.31
N ILE A 123 1.24 -6.14 -1.55
CA ILE A 123 0.67 -6.91 -0.44
C ILE A 123 -0.03 -5.99 0.57
N ALA A 124 0.62 -4.89 0.97
CA ALA A 124 0.07 -3.93 1.91
C ALA A 124 -1.22 -3.30 1.38
N GLU A 125 -1.29 -2.91 0.10
CA GLU A 125 -2.53 -2.40 -0.50
C GLU A 125 -3.67 -3.43 -0.45
N ILE A 126 -3.39 -4.70 -0.73
CA ILE A 126 -4.43 -5.73 -0.67
C ILE A 126 -4.89 -5.96 0.77
N ILE A 127 -3.96 -6.15 1.70
CA ILE A 127 -4.24 -6.56 3.08
C ILE A 127 -4.86 -5.42 3.90
N PHE A 128 -4.30 -4.22 3.84
CA PHE A 128 -4.70 -3.12 4.72
C PHE A 128 -5.78 -2.22 4.10
N HIS A 129 -5.99 -2.27 2.78
CA HIS A 129 -6.96 -1.42 2.11
C HIS A 129 -8.07 -2.20 1.43
N LEU A 130 -7.76 -3.06 0.45
CA LEU A 130 -8.81 -3.69 -0.35
C LEU A 130 -9.66 -4.67 0.44
N ILE A 131 -9.03 -5.54 1.25
CA ILE A 131 -9.77 -6.49 2.09
C ILE A 131 -10.70 -5.73 3.06
N PRO A 132 -10.23 -4.76 3.88
CA PRO A 132 -11.09 -4.00 4.77
C PRO A 132 -12.21 -3.25 4.04
N ILE A 133 -11.91 -2.56 2.93
CA ILE A 133 -12.94 -1.82 2.18
C ILE A 133 -13.98 -2.76 1.61
N ALA A 134 -13.58 -3.85 0.95
CA ALA A 134 -14.51 -4.83 0.38
C ALA A 134 -15.40 -5.44 1.46
N LEU A 135 -14.84 -5.79 2.62
CA LEU A 135 -15.59 -6.34 3.73
C LEU A 135 -16.60 -5.34 4.29
N ILE A 136 -16.21 -4.08 4.52
CA ILE A 136 -17.11 -3.06 5.07
C ILE A 136 -18.21 -2.69 4.07
N VAL A 137 -17.86 -2.54 2.78
CA VAL A 137 -18.83 -2.30 1.71
C VAL A 137 -19.83 -3.46 1.65
N PHE A 138 -19.36 -4.70 1.70
CA PHE A 138 -20.22 -5.89 1.74
C PHE A 138 -21.17 -5.86 2.93
N LEU A 139 -20.64 -5.75 4.15
CA LEU A 139 -21.44 -5.78 5.36
C LEU A 139 -22.46 -4.63 5.42
N LEU A 140 -22.02 -3.39 5.21
CA LEU A 140 -22.93 -2.24 5.34
C LEU A 140 -23.94 -2.17 4.21
N SER A 141 -23.60 -2.59 2.98
CA SER A 141 -24.57 -2.63 1.88
C SER A 141 -25.62 -3.74 2.05
N SER A 142 -25.29 -4.81 2.78
CA SER A 142 -26.25 -5.88 3.10
C SER A 142 -27.07 -5.60 4.36
N LEU A 143 -26.52 -4.88 5.34
CA LEU A 143 -27.13 -4.71 6.67
C LEU A 143 -27.82 -3.35 6.87
N THR A 144 -27.60 -2.38 5.99
CA THR A 144 -28.12 -1.02 6.16
C THR A 144 -28.73 -0.49 4.87
N SER A 145 -29.62 0.51 5.00
CA SER A 145 -30.17 1.27 3.87
C SER A 145 -29.36 2.53 3.53
N LEU A 146 -28.12 2.63 4.03
CA LEU A 146 -27.30 3.81 3.80
C LEU A 146 -26.97 3.97 2.30
N PRO A 147 -26.93 5.20 1.78
CA PRO A 147 -26.46 5.45 0.42
C PRO A 147 -25.04 4.91 0.24
N ILE A 148 -24.78 4.24 -0.90
CA ILE A 148 -23.48 3.60 -1.17
C ILE A 148 -22.29 4.55 -1.02
N ASN A 149 -22.44 5.83 -1.41
CA ASN A 149 -21.39 6.84 -1.25
C ASN A 149 -21.03 7.06 0.24
N ARG A 150 -22.00 6.99 1.16
CA ARG A 150 -21.75 7.10 2.59
C ARG A 150 -21.02 5.87 3.12
N ILE A 151 -21.42 4.68 2.67
CA ILE A 151 -20.76 3.41 3.00
C ILE A 151 -19.29 3.44 2.56
N ILE A 152 -18.99 3.93 1.35
CA ILE A 152 -17.62 4.05 0.84
C ILE A 152 -16.77 4.94 1.74
N TRP A 153 -17.27 6.11 2.15
CA TRP A 153 -16.51 6.99 3.03
C TRP A 153 -16.27 6.39 4.42
N ILE A 154 -17.25 5.67 4.97
CA ILE A 154 -17.06 4.91 6.21
C ILE A 154 -15.98 3.84 6.01
N ALA A 155 -16.04 3.08 4.91
CA ALA A 155 -15.05 2.05 4.59
C ALA A 155 -13.64 2.63 4.45
N ILE A 156 -13.49 3.79 3.80
CA ILE A 156 -12.21 4.50 3.67
C ILE A 156 -11.66 4.89 5.05
N LEU A 157 -12.48 5.53 5.90
CA LEU A 157 -12.02 5.99 7.21
C LEU A 157 -11.62 4.83 8.12
N VAL A 158 -12.39 3.74 8.11
CA VAL A 158 -12.06 2.55 8.91
C VAL A 158 -10.82 1.85 8.37
N ALA A 159 -10.71 1.64 7.05
CA ALA A 159 -9.55 1.00 6.44
C ALA A 159 -8.25 1.79 6.66
N ALA A 160 -8.30 3.13 6.61
CA ALA A 160 -7.15 4.00 6.85
C ALA A 160 -6.52 3.84 8.24
N VAL A 161 -7.26 3.30 9.22
CA VAL A 161 -6.78 3.09 10.59
C VAL A 161 -6.07 1.72 10.75
N ILE A 162 -6.28 0.78 9.84
CA ILE A 162 -5.77 -0.60 10.00
C ILE A 162 -4.24 -0.65 9.87
N GLU A 163 -3.66 -0.04 8.84
CA GLU A 163 -2.20 -0.04 8.64
C GLU A 163 -1.46 0.67 9.80
N PRO A 164 -1.89 1.86 10.28
CA PRO A 164 -1.30 2.49 11.46
C PRO A 164 -1.28 1.58 12.69
N LEU A 165 -2.40 0.89 12.99
CA LEU A 165 -2.50 -0.01 14.14
C LEU A 165 -1.54 -1.20 14.05
N PHE A 166 -1.23 -1.63 12.83
CA PHE A 166 -0.22 -2.66 12.58
C PHE A 166 1.20 -2.08 12.79
N GLN A 167 1.50 -0.92 12.20
CA GLN A 167 2.84 -0.33 12.22
C GLN A 167 3.27 0.19 13.60
N VAL A 168 2.35 0.70 14.42
CA VAL A 168 2.70 1.18 15.77
C VAL A 168 3.30 0.09 16.65
N ARG A 169 3.03 -1.20 16.39
CA ARG A 169 3.64 -2.30 17.14
C ARG A 169 5.15 -2.34 16.98
N PHE A 170 5.64 -2.06 15.78
CA PHE A 170 7.08 -2.00 15.51
C PHE A 170 7.70 -0.70 16.04
N ALA A 171 7.00 0.42 15.91
CA ALA A 171 7.50 1.72 16.38
C ALA A 171 7.49 1.86 17.92
N ALA A 172 6.60 1.14 18.62
CA ALA A 172 6.51 1.15 20.08
C ALA A 172 7.75 0.59 20.79
N GLU A 173 8.53 -0.26 20.10
CA GLU A 173 9.79 -0.81 20.61
C GLU A 173 10.91 0.23 20.64
N THR A 174 10.74 1.34 19.91
CA THR A 174 11.74 2.39 19.77
C THR A 174 11.53 3.50 20.80
N SER A 175 10.50 4.34 20.60
CA SER A 175 10.17 5.43 21.51
C SER A 175 8.73 5.91 21.32
N MET A 176 8.14 6.49 22.38
CA MET A 176 6.76 7.01 22.35
C MET A 176 6.58 8.07 21.25
N THR A 177 7.58 8.93 21.06
CA THR A 177 7.57 9.96 20.01
C THR A 177 7.51 9.34 18.62
N THR A 178 8.38 8.36 18.34
CA THR A 178 8.43 7.64 17.06
C THR A 178 7.13 6.90 16.80
N MET A 179 6.54 6.28 17.82
CA MET A 179 5.25 5.59 17.74
C MET A 179 4.10 6.56 17.39
N ILE A 180 3.97 7.67 18.10
CA ILE A 180 2.91 8.67 17.85
C ILE A 180 3.07 9.26 16.45
N TYR A 181 4.29 9.64 16.08
CA TYR A 181 4.57 10.17 14.75
C TYR A 181 4.22 9.16 13.66
N THR A 182 4.67 7.91 13.79
CA THR A 182 4.38 6.83 12.83
C THR A 182 2.87 6.59 12.72
N ALA A 183 2.14 6.58 13.83
CA ALA A 183 0.69 6.41 13.81
C ALA A 183 -0.01 7.49 12.97
N ILE A 184 0.35 8.77 13.20
CA ILE A 184 -0.25 9.92 12.52
C ILE A 184 0.16 9.93 11.04
N HIS A 185 1.46 9.76 10.77
CA HIS A 185 2.01 9.72 9.41
C HIS A 185 1.32 8.66 8.56
N VAL A 186 1.34 7.40 9.03
CA VAL A 186 0.77 6.27 8.29
C VAL A 186 -0.74 6.46 8.12
N PHE A 187 -1.45 6.99 9.13
CA PHE A 187 -2.90 7.23 9.01
C PHE A 187 -3.21 8.24 7.91
N LEU A 188 -2.50 9.37 7.89
CA LEU A 188 -2.69 10.40 6.88
C LEU A 188 -2.32 9.89 5.48
N PHE A 189 -1.23 9.13 5.38
CA PHE A 189 -0.81 8.52 4.12
C PHE A 189 -1.86 7.52 3.61
N SER A 190 -2.27 6.55 4.43
CA SER A 190 -3.31 5.57 4.07
C SER A 190 -4.64 6.24 3.71
N LEU A 191 -5.07 7.27 4.45
CA LEU A 191 -6.29 8.02 4.13
C LEU A 191 -6.20 8.68 2.75
N ILE A 192 -5.09 9.33 2.42
CA ILE A 192 -4.87 9.97 1.13
C ILE A 192 -4.79 8.93 0.00
N GLN A 193 -4.11 7.81 0.22
CA GLN A 193 -4.07 6.70 -0.72
C GLN A 193 -5.47 6.17 -1.06
N LEU A 194 -6.32 5.99 -0.06
CA LEU A 194 -7.69 5.54 -0.24
C LEU A 194 -8.58 6.58 -0.94
N ILE A 195 -8.34 7.87 -0.70
CA ILE A 195 -8.98 8.96 -1.45
C ILE A 195 -8.54 8.91 -2.92
N ILE A 196 -7.24 8.71 -3.19
CA ILE A 196 -6.72 8.53 -4.55
C ILE A 196 -7.37 7.31 -5.21
N PHE A 197 -7.50 6.19 -4.49
CA PHE A 197 -8.18 5.00 -5.01
C PHE A 197 -9.62 5.29 -5.43
N LYS A 198 -10.37 5.99 -4.59
CA LYS A 198 -11.76 6.38 -4.88
C LYS A 198 -11.90 7.23 -6.15
N TYR A 199 -10.92 8.08 -6.47
CA TYR A 199 -11.04 9.06 -7.56
C TYR A 199 -10.21 8.77 -8.81
N LEU A 200 -9.16 7.96 -8.70
CA LEU A 200 -8.18 7.71 -9.76
C LEU A 200 -7.86 6.21 -9.93
N GLY A 201 -8.41 5.36 -9.07
CA GLY A 201 -8.33 3.91 -9.18
C GLY A 201 -7.09 3.29 -8.52
N PHE A 202 -7.10 1.96 -8.51
CA PHE A 202 -6.12 1.14 -7.77
C PHE A 202 -4.68 1.38 -8.24
N ILE A 203 -4.46 1.46 -9.55
CA ILE A 203 -3.13 1.69 -10.12
C ILE A 203 -2.53 3.02 -9.65
N ALA A 204 -3.34 4.08 -9.54
CA ALA A 204 -2.90 5.38 -9.05
C ALA A 204 -2.54 5.33 -7.55
N MET A 205 -3.37 4.66 -6.74
CA MET A 205 -3.09 4.44 -5.32
C MET A 205 -1.77 3.69 -5.12
N TYR A 206 -1.58 2.58 -5.84
CA TYR A 206 -0.37 1.78 -5.76
C TYR A 206 0.86 2.55 -6.24
N ALA A 207 0.76 3.31 -7.33
CA ALA A 207 1.85 4.17 -7.80
C ALA A 207 2.25 5.23 -6.76
N THR A 208 1.29 5.77 -6.01
CA THR A 208 1.55 6.69 -4.88
C THR A 208 2.46 6.02 -3.84
N ARG A 209 2.18 4.77 -3.46
CA ARG A 209 3.02 3.98 -2.55
C ARG A 209 4.43 3.79 -3.10
N ILE A 210 4.55 3.46 -4.39
CA ILE A 210 5.85 3.23 -5.01
C ILE A 210 6.71 4.50 -5.02
N VAL A 211 6.14 5.66 -5.32
CA VAL A 211 6.88 6.93 -5.26
C VAL A 211 7.34 7.21 -3.83
N PHE A 212 6.47 7.03 -2.83
CA PHE A 212 6.84 7.15 -1.42
C PHE A 212 7.98 6.18 -1.05
N TYR A 213 7.91 4.92 -1.47
CA TYR A 213 8.91 3.89 -1.20
C TYR A 213 10.25 4.20 -1.87
N ILE A 214 10.25 4.74 -3.09
CA ILE A 214 11.48 5.19 -3.75
C ILE A 214 12.20 6.25 -2.91
N VAL A 215 11.46 7.22 -2.38
CA VAL A 215 12.05 8.31 -1.59
C VAL A 215 12.51 7.83 -0.21
N TRP A 216 11.60 7.27 0.57
CA TRP A 216 11.85 6.90 1.97
C TRP A 216 12.63 5.59 2.09
N HIS A 217 12.13 4.51 1.50
CA HIS A 217 12.66 3.18 1.76
C HIS A 217 13.89 2.82 0.93
N ILE A 218 14.02 3.35 -0.28
CA ILE A 218 15.10 2.99 -1.21
C ILE A 218 16.20 4.05 -1.18
N ALA A 219 15.90 5.29 -1.57
CA ALA A 219 16.90 6.35 -1.65
C ALA A 219 17.41 6.72 -0.25
N TRP A 220 16.52 7.11 0.66
CA TRP A 220 16.94 7.43 2.02
C TRP A 220 17.42 6.22 2.80
N GLY A 221 16.78 5.06 2.64
CA GLY A 221 17.27 3.80 3.23
C GLY A 221 18.72 3.47 2.88
N HIS A 222 19.20 3.86 1.70
CA HIS A 222 20.61 3.76 1.33
C HIS A 222 21.48 4.83 2.01
N PHE A 223 21.11 6.10 1.93
CA PHE A 223 21.92 7.21 2.44
C PHE A 223 21.97 7.31 3.98
N ARG A 224 20.88 6.95 4.67
CA ARG A 224 20.77 7.10 6.13
C ARG A 224 21.80 6.30 6.89
N LEU A 225 22.27 5.17 6.31
CA LEU A 225 23.26 4.31 6.94
C LEU A 225 24.64 4.95 7.08
N GLU A 226 24.96 5.95 6.25
CA GLU A 226 26.21 6.72 6.31
C GLU A 226 26.02 8.05 7.03
N LEU A 227 24.80 8.62 6.98
CA LEU A 227 24.51 9.94 7.54
C LEU A 227 24.14 9.90 9.03
N LEU A 228 23.51 8.82 9.50
CA LEU A 228 23.02 8.69 10.87
C LEU A 228 23.75 7.65 11.73
N PHE A 229 24.58 6.77 11.14
CA PHE A 229 25.22 5.63 11.81
C PHE A 229 26.68 5.46 11.38
#